data_AF-A0A257T5W7-F1
#
_entry.id   AF-A0A257T5W7-F1
#
_cell.length_a   1.000
_cell.length_b   1.000
_cell.length_c   1.000
_cell.angle_alpha   90.00
_cell.angle_beta   90.00
_cell.angle_gamma   90.00
#
_symmetry.space_group_name_H-M   'P 1'
#
loop_
_entity.id
_entity.type
_entity.pdbx_description
1 polymer ?
#
loop_
_entity_poly.entity_id
_entity_poly.type
_entity_poly.pdbx_seq_one_letter_code
_entity_poly.pdbx_strand_id
1 'polypeptide(L)'
;MDRQSDETLRWLSLRDFVPGPHLSGKTTVVGRTPQTELLKLGHLTCIDTDCCHGGWLTALAITSGRMWQTDESGRLRDSGPP
;
A
#
# COMPACT_ATOMS: atom_id res chain seq x y z
N MET A 1 6.80 -12.80 -16.66
CA MET A 1 5.81 -11.71 -16.53
C MET A 1 4.78 -11.77 -17.66
N ASP A 2 5.14 -12.35 -18.81
CA ASP A 2 4.36 -12.46 -20.05
C ASP A 2 3.03 -13.25 -19.98
N ARG A 3 2.67 -13.74 -18.80
CA ARG A 3 1.39 -14.42 -18.53
C ARG A 3 0.32 -13.50 -17.95
N GLN A 4 0.68 -12.25 -17.63
CA GLN A 4 -0.22 -11.24 -17.10
C GLN A 4 -0.42 -10.15 -18.16
N SER A 5 -1.62 -9.59 -18.25
CA SER A 5 -1.87 -8.45 -19.14
C SER A 5 -1.08 -7.23 -18.67
N ASP A 6 -0.74 -6.34 -19.61
CA ASP A 6 -0.10 -5.06 -19.32
C ASP A 6 -0.89 -4.22 -18.30
N GLU A 7 -2.23 -4.30 -18.36
CA GLU A 7 -3.11 -3.68 -17.39
C GLU A 7 -2.95 -4.28 -15.99
N THR A 8 -2.92 -5.61 -15.86
CA THR A 8 -2.69 -6.30 -14.58
C THR A 8 -1.34 -5.90 -13.97
N LEU A 9 -0.31 -5.75 -14.81
CA LEU A 9 1.03 -5.41 -14.35
C LEU A 9 1.19 -3.96 -13.90
N ARG A 10 0.39 -3.03 -14.45
CA ARG A 10 0.62 -1.59 -14.27
C ARG A 10 -0.51 -0.84 -13.57
N TRP A 11 -1.77 -1.23 -13.80
CA TRP A 11 -2.92 -0.36 -13.55
C TRP A 11 -4.09 -1.01 -12.84
N LEU A 12 -4.12 -2.33 -12.68
CA LEU A 12 -5.22 -3.01 -12.01
C LEU A 12 -5.38 -2.51 -10.57
N SER A 13 -6.54 -1.92 -10.29
CA SER A 13 -6.89 -1.38 -8.99
C SER A 13 -7.33 -2.51 -8.06
N LEU A 14 -6.95 -2.41 -6.78
CA LEU A 14 -7.44 -3.32 -5.74
C LEU A 14 -8.96 -3.17 -5.50
N ARG A 15 -9.59 -2.10 -6.00
CA ARG A 15 -11.06 -1.96 -6.00
C ARG A 15 -11.73 -2.88 -7.01
N ASP A 16 -11.06 -3.18 -8.11
CA ASP A 16 -11.58 -4.03 -9.18
C ASP A 16 -11.25 -5.50 -8.91
N PHE A 17 -10.03 -5.77 -8.42
CA PHE A 17 -9.60 -7.12 -8.11
C PHE A 17 -8.49 -7.14 -7.06
N VAL A 18 -8.65 -7.99 -6.04
CA VAL A 18 -7.62 -8.26 -5.04
C VAL A 18 -6.95 -9.60 -5.35
N PRO A 19 -5.64 -9.63 -5.70
CA PRO A 19 -4.95 -10.88 -5.94
C PRO A 19 -4.82 -11.71 -4.67
N GLY A 20 -4.84 -13.03 -4.84
CA GLY A 20 -4.53 -13.98 -3.77
C GLY A 20 -3.06 -13.93 -3.33
N PRO A 21 -2.67 -14.76 -2.34
CA PRO A 21 -1.29 -14.83 -1.87
C PRO A 21 -0.30 -15.13 -3.01
N HIS A 22 0.85 -14.45 -2.99
CA HIS A 22 1.89 -14.73 -3.96
C HIS A 22 2.43 -16.15 -3.78
N LEU A 23 2.71 -16.84 -4.89
CA LEU A 23 3.16 -18.24 -4.90
C LEU A 23 4.46 -18.49 -4.11
N SER A 24 5.26 -17.46 -3.86
CA SER A 24 6.46 -17.56 -3.02
C SER A 24 6.18 -17.58 -1.51
N GLY A 25 4.91 -17.41 -1.09
CA GLY A 25 4.52 -17.27 0.31
C GLY A 25 4.97 -15.96 0.98
N LYS A 26 5.50 -15.00 0.22
CA LYS A 26 5.89 -13.69 0.74
C LYS A 26 4.68 -12.75 0.74
N THR A 27 4.60 -11.87 1.74
CA THR A 27 3.64 -10.77 1.74
C THR A 27 4.03 -9.74 0.69
N THR A 28 3.06 -9.34 -0.14
CA THR A 28 3.27 -8.31 -1.16
C THR A 28 2.95 -6.93 -0.61
N VAL A 29 3.83 -5.97 -0.80
CA VAL A 29 3.56 -4.55 -0.53
C VAL A 29 3.35 -3.83 -1.85
N VAL A 30 2.21 -3.15 -1.98
CA VAL A 30 1.78 -2.48 -3.21
C VAL A 30 1.36 -1.04 -2.95
N GLY A 31 1.24 -0.26 -4.02
CA GLY A 31 0.65 1.09 -4.01
C GLY A 31 -0.39 1.22 -5.13
N ARG A 32 -0.70 2.46 -5.54
CA ARG A 32 -1.57 2.87 -6.66
C ARG A 32 -3.06 2.92 -6.38
N THR A 33 -3.61 2.07 -5.50
CA THR A 33 -5.04 2.11 -5.18
C THR A 33 -5.27 2.94 -3.92
N PRO A 34 -5.77 4.19 -4.01
CA PRO A 34 -5.82 5.09 -2.86
C PRO A 34 -6.73 4.55 -1.76
N GLN A 35 -6.23 4.60 -0.53
CA GLN A 35 -6.90 4.23 0.71
C GLN A 35 -6.88 5.40 1.70
N THR A 36 -7.79 5.42 2.68
CA THR A 36 -7.74 6.37 3.80
C THR A 36 -6.73 5.95 4.88
N GLU A 37 -6.48 4.64 4.99
CA GLU A 37 -5.52 4.00 5.88
C GLU A 37 -4.87 2.80 5.16
N LEU A 38 -3.83 2.19 5.73
CA LEU A 38 -3.22 1.01 5.12
C LEU A 38 -4.23 -0.13 5.00
N LEU A 39 -4.41 -0.65 3.79
CA LEU A 39 -5.17 -1.88 3.57
C LEU A 39 -4.28 -3.09 3.90
N LYS A 40 -4.57 -3.80 4.98
CA LYS A 40 -3.84 -5.00 5.41
C LYS A 40 -4.72 -6.24 5.28
N LEU A 41 -4.33 -7.17 4.39
CA LEU A 41 -5.07 -8.40 4.11
C LEU A 41 -4.32 -9.68 4.54
N GLY A 42 -3.22 -9.54 5.28
CA GLY A 42 -2.35 -10.66 5.69
C GLY A 42 -1.33 -11.05 4.63
N HIS A 43 -1.75 -11.35 3.40
CA HIS A 43 -0.84 -11.66 2.28
C HIS A 43 -0.49 -10.46 1.40
N LEU A 44 -1.22 -9.36 1.56
CA LEU A 44 -1.03 -8.11 0.80
C LEU A 44 -1.20 -6.92 1.73
N THR A 45 -0.34 -5.90 1.57
CA THR A 45 -0.48 -4.60 2.21
C THR A 45 -0.42 -3.49 1.15
N CYS A 46 -1.47 -2.66 1.05
CA CYS A 46 -1.44 -1.44 0.25
C CYS A 46 -1.01 -0.26 1.13
N ILE A 47 0.03 0.46 0.72
CA ILE A 47 0.56 1.65 1.43
C ILE A 47 0.18 2.96 0.75
N ASP A 48 -0.63 2.93 -0.31
CA ASP A 48 -1.11 4.14 -0.97
C ASP A 48 -2.23 4.79 -0.14
N THR A 49 -1.84 5.78 0.65
CA THR A 49 -2.75 6.58 1.48
C THR A 49 -3.09 7.93 0.86
N ASP A 50 -3.18 7.97 -0.47
CA ASP A 50 -3.69 9.09 -1.26
C ASP A 50 -2.88 10.40 -1.14
N CYS A 51 -1.55 10.28 -1.06
CA CYS A 51 -0.64 11.42 -0.93
C CYS A 51 -0.86 12.52 -1.98
N CYS A 52 -1.29 12.14 -3.20
CA CYS A 52 -1.47 13.09 -4.31
C CYS A 52 -2.77 13.90 -4.23
N HIS A 53 -3.72 13.53 -3.36
CA HIS A 53 -5.02 14.20 -3.24
C HIS A 53 -5.32 14.65 -1.80
N GLY A 54 -4.29 15.09 -1.08
CA GLY A 54 -4.41 15.60 0.30
C GLY A 54 -4.39 14.53 1.39
N GLY A 55 -4.05 13.29 1.03
CA GLY A 55 -3.79 12.21 1.98
C GLY A 55 -2.35 12.25 2.52
N TRP A 56 -1.79 11.06 2.78
CA TRP A 56 -0.50 10.89 3.42
C TRP A 56 0.49 10.14 2.53
N LEU A 57 1.77 10.56 2.54
CA LEU A 57 2.88 9.74 2.06
C LEU A 57 3.25 8.73 3.14
N THR A 58 3.15 7.42 2.84
CA THR A 58 3.42 6.35 3.80
C THR A 58 4.78 5.71 3.57
N ALA A 59 5.55 5.55 4.65
CA ALA A 59 6.71 4.68 4.73
C ALA A 59 6.43 3.52 5.71
N LEU A 60 6.72 2.28 5.30
CA LEU A 60 6.50 1.06 6.10
C LEU A 60 7.82 0.29 6.28
N ALA A 61 8.24 0.10 7.54
CA ALA A 61 9.35 -0.79 7.87
C ALA A 61 8.87 -2.25 8.00
N ILE A 62 9.10 -3.05 6.97
CA ILE A 62 8.55 -4.41 6.83
C ILE A 62 8.86 -5.31 8.03
N THR A 63 10.08 -5.28 8.56
CA THR A 63 10.49 -6.18 9.65
C THR A 63 9.79 -5.87 10.98
N SER A 64 9.52 -4.60 11.25
CA SER A 64 8.96 -4.16 12.54
C SER A 64 7.46 -3.87 12.48
N GLY A 65 6.90 -3.71 11.28
CA GLY A 65 5.55 -3.19 11.09
C GLY A 65 5.40 -1.71 11.41
N ARG A 66 6.48 -1.02 11.83
CA ARG A 66 6.46 0.42 12.12
C ARG A 66 6.19 1.20 10.83
N MET A 67 5.38 2.24 10.97
CA MET A 67 4.97 3.09 9.87
C MET A 67 5.19 4.56 10.24
N TRP A 68 5.52 5.36 9.23
CA TRP A 68 5.52 6.81 9.30
C TRP A 68 4.69 7.38 8.17
N GLN A 69 4.03 8.50 8.43
CA GLN A 69 3.22 9.21 7.46
C GLN A 69 3.50 10.70 7.54
N THR A 70 3.55 11.36 6.38
CA THR A 70 3.65 12.82 6.29
C THR A 70 2.66 13.35 5.27
N ASP A 71 2.11 14.53 5.51
CA ASP A 71 1.34 15.25 4.50
C ASP A 71 2.26 16.07 3.57
N GLU A 72 1.67 16.76 2.59
CA GLU A 72 2.37 17.60 1.61
C GLU A 72 3.14 18.78 2.24
N SER A 73 2.76 19.20 3.45
CA SER A 73 3.43 20.27 4.19
C SER A 73 4.64 19.78 4.99
N GLY A 74 4.88 18.46 5.00
CA GLY A 74 5.93 17.83 5.81
C GLY A 74 5.50 17.57 7.25
N ARG A 75 4.22 17.72 7.61
CA ARG A 75 3.73 17.41 8.94
C ARG A 75 3.64 15.90 9.10
N LEU A 76 4.30 15.38 10.12
CA LEU A 76 4.16 13.97 10.50
C LEU A 76 2.74 13.72 11.04
N ARG A 77 2.13 12.63 10.57
CA ARG A 77 0.91 12.11 11.19
C ARG A 77 1.29 11.56 12.56
N ASP A 78 0.78 12.17 13.62
CA ASP A 78 0.95 11.63 14.97
C ASP A 78 0.31 10.25 15.02
N SER A 79 1.13 9.21 14.97
CA SER A 79 0.72 7.90 15.46
C SER A 79 0.73 7.99 16.97
N GLY A 80 -0.45 7.97 17.60
CA GLY A 80 -0.56 7.61 19.02
C GLY A 80 0.19 6.31 19.31
N PRO A 81 0.52 6.01 20.58
CA PRO A 81 1.38 4.88 20.93
C PRO A 81 0.82 3.55 20.40
N PRO A 82 1.70 2.55 20.17
CA PRO A 82 1.33 1.25 19.62
C PRO A 82 0.31 0.49 20.46
#